data_AF-A0A496YN43-F1
#
_entry.id   AF-A0A496YN43-F1
#
_cell.length_a   1.000
_cell.length_b   1.000
_cell.length_c   1.000
_cell.angle_alpha   90.00
_cell.angle_beta   90.00
_cell.angle_gamma   90.00
#
_symmetry.space_group_name_H-M   'P 1'
#
loop_
_entity.id
_entity.type
_entity.pdbx_description
1 polymer ?
#
loop_
_entity_poly.entity_id
_entity_poly.type
_entity_poly.pdbx_seq_one_letter_code
_entity_poly.pdbx_strand_id
1 'polypeptide(L)' 'EGVQILGGYGYCREYPMERHMRDAKICQIYEGTNEIMRLVIARSLLRGK' A
#
# COMPACT_ATOMS: atom_id res chain seq x y z
N GLU A 1 -6.97 8.28 1.62
CA GLU A 1 -8.02 8.96 2.42
C GLU A 1 -7.48 9.82 3.56
N GLY A 2 -6.73 9.29 4.54
CA GLY A 2 -6.30 10.08 5.71
C GLY A 2 -5.58 11.41 5.39
N VAL A 3 -4.61 11.40 4.46
CA VAL A 3 -3.91 12.62 4.01
C VAL A 3 -4.88 13.64 3.40
N GLN A 4 -5.87 13.18 2.62
CA GLN A 4 -6.86 14.05 1.97
C GLN A 4 -7.81 14.69 2.98
N ILE A 5 -8.19 13.95 4.04
CA ILE A 5 -9.05 14.45 5.13
C ILE A 5 -8.35 15.57 5.91
N LEU A 6 -7.04 15.43 6.15
CA LEU A 6 -6.22 16.43 6.82
C LEU A 6 -5.83 17.61 5.90
N GLY A 7 -6.14 17.55 4.61
CA GLY A 7 -5.78 18.57 3.62
C GLY A 7 -4.28 18.86 3.60
N GLY A 8 -3.90 20.13 3.58
CA GLY A 8 -2.48 20.55 3.58
C GLY A 8 -1.67 20.03 4.77
N TYR A 9 -2.29 19.91 5.95
CA TYR A 9 -1.64 19.38 7.15
C TYR A 9 -1.29 17.90 7.04
N GLY A 10 -1.99 17.15 6.18
CA GLY A 10 -1.68 15.75 5.90
C GLY A 10 -0.36 15.52 5.14
N TYR A 11 0.21 16.58 4.56
CA TYR A 11 1.50 16.58 3.86
C TYR A 11 2.63 17.24 4.66
N CYS A 12 2.31 17.93 5.76
CA CYS A 12 3.30 18.55 6.64
C CYS A 12 3.98 17.46 7.50
N ARG A 13 5.30 17.58 7.67
CA ARG A 13 6.09 16.66 8.53
C ARG A 13 5.81 16.81 10.03
N GLU A 14 5.02 17.82 10.40
CA GLU A 14 4.60 18.08 11.78
C GLU A 14 3.54 17.07 12.26
N TYR A 15 2.77 16.49 11.33
CA TYR A 15 1.74 15.50 11.62
C TYR A 15 2.13 14.17 11.01
N PRO A 16 1.94 13.02 11.68
CA PRO A 16 2.50 11.72 11.28
C PRO A 16 1.82 11.06 10.05
N MET A 17 0.83 11.72 9.47
CA MET A 17 0.00 11.17 8.40
C MET A 17 0.77 10.94 7.09
N GLU A 18 1.71 11.83 6.78
CA GLU A 18 2.62 11.76 5.66
C GLU A 18 3.56 10.55 5.72
N ARG A 19 4.01 10.17 6.92
CA ARG A 19 4.87 9.03 7.22
C ARG A 19 4.06 7.76 7.11
N HIS A 20 2.87 7.73 7.71
CA HIS A 20 1.95 6.60 7.55
C HIS A 20 1.62 6.30 6.09
N MET A 21 1.44 7.34 5.26
CA MET A 21 1.24 7.15 3.82
C MET A 21 2.48 6.54 3.14
N ARG A 22 3.70 6.98 3.48
CA ARG A 22 4.94 6.39 2.94
C ARG A 22 5.12 4.94 3.37
N ASP A 23 4.88 4.65 4.64
CA ASP A 23 5.02 3.30 5.19
C ASP A 23 4.00 2.35 4.55
N ALA A 24 2.75 2.80 4.35
CA ALA A 24 1.75 2.01 3.65
C ALA A 24 2.15 1.71 2.18
N LYS A 25 2.90 2.62 1.53
CA LYS A 25 3.34 2.41 0.14
C LYS A 25 4.43 1.36 0.03
N ILE A 26 5.33 1.24 1.02
CA ILE A 26 6.41 0.24 0.98
C ILE A 26 5.88 -1.19 1.03
N CYS A 27 4.76 -1.42 1.73
CA CYS A 27 4.11 -2.72 1.81
C CYS A 27 3.63 -3.26 0.45
N GLN A 28 3.51 -2.40 -0.57
CA GLN A 28 3.10 -2.79 -1.91
C GLN A 28 4.25 -3.34 -2.77
N ILE A 29 5.47 -3.27 -2.28
CA ILE A 29 6.71 -3.60 -3.00
C ILE A 29 7.53 -4.60 -2.20
N TYR A 30 7.59 -4.41 -0.88
CA TYR A 30 8.32 -5.29 0.02
C TYR A 30 7.74 -6.70 0.01
N GLU A 31 8.62 -7.70 -0.01
CA GLU A 31 8.30 -9.14 -0.07
C GLU A 31 7.47 -9.62 -1.27
N GLY A 32 7.24 -8.75 -2.25
CA GLY A 32 6.52 -9.08 -3.47
C GLY A 32 5.66 -7.90 -3.90
N THR A 33 5.81 -7.49 -5.15
CA THR A 33 4.96 -6.42 -5.67
C THR A 33 3.52 -6.88 -5.78
N ASN A 34 2.58 -5.93 -5.74
CA ASN A 34 1.15 -6.22 -5.94
C ASN A 34 0.87 -7.05 -7.20
N GLU A 35 1.62 -6.84 -8.28
CA GLU A 35 1.48 -7.59 -9.54
C GLU A 35 1.90 -9.05 -9.37
N ILE A 36 3.03 -9.31 -8.71
CA ILE A 36 3.50 -10.67 -8.42
C ILE A 36 2.51 -11.39 -7.48
N MET A 37 2.04 -10.70 -6.44
CA MET A 37 1.05 -11.26 -5.52
C MET A 37 -0.24 -11.65 -6.23
N ARG A 38 -0.73 -10.81 -7.15
CA ARG A 38 -1.90 -11.14 -8.00
C ARG A 38 -1.65 -12.38 -8.86
N LEU A 39 -0.46 -12.52 -9.45
CA LEU A 39 -0.09 -13.70 -10.24
C LEU A 39 -0.03 -14.98 -9.38
N VAL A 40 0.53 -14.90 -8.18
CA VAL A 40 0.59 -16.03 -7.23
C VAL A 40 -0.82 -16.47 -6.83
N ILE A 41 -1.69 -15.51 -6.47
CA ILE A 41 -3.10 -15.79 -6.15
C ILE A 41 -3.81 -16.41 -7.35
N ALA A 42 -3.66 -15.84 -8.55
CA ALA A 42 -4.28 -16.37 -9.77
C ALA A 42 -3.84 -17.81 -10.06
N ARG A 43 -2.54 -18.12 -9.93
CA ARG A 43 -2.02 -19.49 -10.10
C ARG A 43 -2.55 -20.45 -9.04
N SER A 44 -2.66 -19.99 -7.79
CA SER A 44 -3.23 -20.78 -6.70
C SER A 44 -4.70 -21.12 -6.95
N LEU A 45 -5.50 -20.15 -7.40
CA LEU A 45 -6.92 -20.35 -7.73
C LEU A 45 -7.12 -21.29 -8.92
N LEU A 46 -6.27 -21.22 -9.96
CA LEU A 46 -6.37 -22.06 -11.15
C LEU A 46 -5.89 -23.51 -10.92
N ARG A 47 -4.99 -23.76 -9.96
CA ARG A 47 -4.55 -25.12 -9.59
C ARG A 47 -5.52 -25.86 -8.66
N GLY A 48 -6.43 -25.15 -8.00
CA GLY A 48 -7.47 -25.73 -7.13
C GLY A 48 -8.75 -26.13 -7.86
N LYS A 49 -8.75 -26.09 -9.20
CA LYS A 49 -9.79 -26.64 -10.08
C LYS A 49 -9.30 -27.92 -10.75
#